data_AF-A0A194VTE8-F1
#
_entry.id   AF-A0A194VTE8-F1
#
_cell.length_a   1.000
_cell.length_b   1.000
_cell.length_c   1.000
_cell.angle_alpha   90.00
_cell.angle_beta   90.00
_cell.angle_gamma   90.00
#
_symmetry.space_group_name_H-M   'P 1'
#
loop_
_entity.id
_entity.type
_entity.pdbx_description
1 polymer ?
#
loop_
_entity_poly.entity_id
_entity_poly.type
_entity_poly.pdbx_seq_one_letter_code
_entity_poly.pdbx_strand_id
1 'polypeptide(L)'
;MGSETGMVRSAIDSLLRQTGAEVLRPCDPGYGLACDNVAAFEVVLADGRIVQASKTMNADLFWALKGGGNNFGIVTNIRMQAVKSRPIWGGLTMMSPQTIPQAAEALVDFTIES
;
A
#
# COMPACT_ATOMS: atom_id res chain seq x y z
N MET A 1 28.35 17.88 4.53
CA MET A 1 27.04 18.21 5.13
C MET A 1 25.92 17.84 4.15
N GLY A 2 25.88 16.58 3.65
CA GLY A 2 24.97 16.20 2.56
C GLY A 2 24.82 14.68 2.31
N SER A 3 25.15 13.83 3.28
CA SER A 3 25.20 12.37 3.11
C SER A 3 24.01 11.61 3.69
N GLU A 4 23.19 12.22 4.55
CA GLU A 4 22.10 11.51 5.25
C GLU A 4 20.78 11.51 4.44
N THR A 5 20.52 12.58 3.67
CA THR A 5 19.31 12.67 2.82
C THR A 5 19.33 11.66 1.66
N GLY A 6 20.53 11.31 1.17
CA GLY A 6 20.71 10.29 0.14
C GLY A 6 20.45 8.87 0.65
N MET A 7 20.84 8.59 1.90
CA MET A 7 20.63 7.29 2.54
C MET A 7 19.14 7.04 2.83
N VAL A 8 18.40 8.07 3.24
CA VAL A 8 16.94 7.99 3.46
C VAL A 8 16.20 7.72 2.15
N ARG A 9 16.57 8.40 1.05
CA ARG A 9 15.99 8.14 -0.28
C ARG A 9 16.32 6.74 -0.80
N SER A 10 17.57 6.30 -0.63
CA SER A 10 18.01 4.96 -1.00
C SER A 10 17.32 3.86 -0.20
N ALA A 11 17.09 4.07 1.10
CA ALA A 11 16.42 3.10 1.95
C ALA A 11 14.94 2.97 1.59
N ILE A 12 14.27 4.09 1.28
CA ILE A 12 12.89 4.12 0.80
C ILE A 12 12.77 3.40 -0.55
N ASP A 13 13.66 3.71 -1.51
CA ASP A 13 13.66 3.07 -2.84
C ASP A 13 14.01 1.59 -2.80
N SER A 14 14.79 1.15 -1.81
CA SER A 14 15.10 -0.27 -1.59
C SER A 14 13.93 -1.00 -0.92
N LEU A 15 13.22 -0.34 0.00
CA LEU A 15 12.05 -0.89 0.69
C LEU A 15 10.87 -1.04 -0.29
N LEU A 16 10.63 -0.04 -1.14
CA LEU A 16 9.59 -0.07 -2.19
C LEU A 16 9.83 -1.18 -3.23
N ARG A 17 11.08 -1.60 -3.45
CA ARG A 17 11.43 -2.75 -4.31
C ARG A 17 11.32 -4.10 -3.61
N GLN A 18 11.57 -4.16 -2.30
CA GLN A 18 11.49 -5.41 -1.52
C GLN A 18 10.06 -5.79 -1.15
N THR A 19 9.19 -4.81 -0.87
CA THR A 19 7.75 -5.03 -0.80
C THR A 19 7.19 -5.04 -2.22
N GLY A 20 7.46 -6.11 -2.96
CA GLY A 20 6.62 -6.49 -4.10
C GLY A 20 5.16 -6.37 -3.67
N ALA A 21 4.32 -5.85 -4.57
CA ALA A 21 2.95 -5.38 -4.35
C ALA A 21 1.93 -6.46 -3.89
N GLU A 22 2.36 -7.42 -3.07
CA GLU A 22 1.54 -8.50 -2.51
C GLU A 22 0.86 -8.12 -1.19
N VAL A 23 1.42 -7.19 -0.41
CA VAL A 23 0.83 -6.78 0.90
C VAL A 23 -0.27 -5.72 0.74
N LEU A 24 -0.42 -5.15 -0.44
CA LEU A 24 -1.40 -4.10 -0.71
C LEU A 24 -2.17 -4.40 -1.99
N ARG A 25 -3.05 -5.40 -1.92
CA ARG A 25 -4.02 -5.61 -2.97
C ARG A 25 -4.88 -4.34 -3.13
N PRO A 26 -5.16 -3.90 -4.37
CA PRO A 26 -6.17 -2.89 -4.61
C PRO A 26 -7.47 -3.35 -3.96
N CYS A 27 -8.06 -2.53 -3.10
CA CYS A 27 -9.34 -2.87 -2.48
C CYS A 27 -10.48 -2.94 -3.50
N ASP A 28 -10.26 -2.39 -4.68
CA ASP A 28 -11.01 -2.52 -5.92
C ASP A 28 -10.20 -1.69 -6.94
N PRO A 29 -10.12 -2.06 -8.22
CA PRO A 29 -9.37 -1.27 -9.22
C PRO A 29 -9.79 0.21 -9.26
N GLY A 30 -11.06 0.51 -8.91
CA GLY A 30 -11.61 1.86 -8.88
C GLY A 30 -11.36 2.66 -7.59
N TYR A 31 -10.97 2.02 -6.49
CA TYR A 31 -10.81 2.69 -5.18
C TYR A 31 -9.35 2.81 -4.72
N GLY A 32 -8.39 2.44 -5.57
CA GLY A 32 -6.97 2.59 -5.30
C GLY A 32 -6.43 1.66 -4.21
N LEU A 33 -5.27 2.02 -3.66
CA LEU A 33 -4.61 1.25 -2.63
C LEU A 33 -5.33 1.40 -1.28
N ALA A 34 -5.20 0.40 -0.39
CA ALA A 34 -5.74 0.51 0.98
C ALA A 34 -5.22 1.77 1.70
N CYS A 35 -3.97 2.14 1.44
CA CYS A 35 -3.36 3.37 1.94
C CYS A 35 -4.06 4.64 1.42
N ASP A 36 -4.66 4.61 0.22
CA ASP A 36 -5.37 5.77 -0.34
C ASP A 36 -6.68 6.10 0.34
N ASN A 37 -7.32 5.09 0.93
CA ASN A 37 -8.59 5.23 1.62
C ASN A 37 -8.46 5.58 3.12
N VAL A 38 -7.25 5.81 3.62
CA VAL A 38 -7.04 6.22 5.01
C VAL A 38 -7.40 7.70 5.19
N ALA A 39 -8.25 7.99 6.17
CA ALA A 39 -8.66 9.33 6.56
C ALA A 39 -7.78 9.92 7.68
N ALA A 40 -7.39 9.10 8.66
CA ALA A 40 -6.54 9.52 9.78
C ALA A 40 -5.84 8.33 10.46
N PHE A 41 -4.70 8.62 11.08
CA PHE A 41 -3.94 7.71 11.93
C PHE A 41 -3.85 8.27 13.35
N GLU A 42 -3.90 7.39 14.34
CA GLU A 42 -3.47 7.68 15.70
C GLU A 42 -2.15 6.97 15.96
N VAL A 43 -1.16 7.74 16.40
CA VAL A 43 0.23 7.29 16.48
C VAL A 43 0.76 7.60 17.87
N VAL A 44 1.41 6.60 18.46
CA VAL A 44 2.22 6.77 19.67
C VAL A 44 3.66 7.01 19.23
N LEU A 45 4.15 8.21 19.52
CA LEU A 45 5.53 8.60 19.25
C LEU A 45 6.48 7.98 20.29
N ALA A 46 7.79 8.01 20.00
CA ALA A 46 8.82 7.48 20.89
C ALA A 46 8.88 8.17 22.28
N ASP A 47 8.32 9.38 22.38
CA ASP A 47 8.18 10.12 23.63
C ASP A 47 6.94 9.72 24.45
N GLY A 48 6.17 8.74 23.97
CA GLY A 48 4.95 8.24 24.61
C GLY A 48 3.71 9.10 24.38
N ARG A 49 3.79 10.19 23.61
CA ARG A 49 2.63 11.03 23.30
C ARG A 49 1.79 10.41 22.20
N ILE A 50 0.47 10.54 22.35
CA ILE A 50 -0.52 10.15 21.35
C ILE A 50 -0.79 11.36 20.46
N VAL A 51 -0.51 11.22 19.16
CA VAL A 51 -0.76 12.26 18.17
C VAL A 51 -1.71 11.75 17.08
N GLN A 52 -2.57 12.65 16.62
CA GLN A 52 -3.45 12.41 15.48
C GLN A 52 -2.80 12.95 14.22
N ALA A 53 -2.65 12.10 13.21
CA ALA A 53 -2.16 12.46 11.88
C ALA A 53 -3.30 12.36 10.86
N SER A 54 -3.62 13.46 10.22
CA SER A 54 -4.65 13.61 9.19
C SER A 54 -4.13 14.53 8.08
N LYS A 55 -4.92 14.72 7.02
CA LYS A 55 -4.59 15.71 5.97
C LYS A 55 -4.48 17.14 6.48
N THR A 56 -5.09 17.46 7.62
CA THR A 56 -5.11 18.82 8.20
C THR A 56 -4.26 18.95 9.47
N MET A 57 -3.87 17.84 10.11
CA MET A 57 -3.07 17.84 11.33
C MET A 57 -1.89 16.86 11.17
N ASN A 58 -0.65 17.34 11.32
CA ASN A 58 0.56 16.52 11.11
C ASN A 58 0.56 15.81 9.74
N ALA A 59 0.37 16.60 8.67
CA ALA A 59 0.21 16.10 7.30
C ALA A 59 1.49 15.42 6.75
N ASP A 60 2.65 15.83 7.25
CA ASP A 60 3.96 15.22 7.01
C ASP A 60 4.02 13.80 7.59
N LEU A 61 3.57 13.62 8.83
CA LEU A 61 3.45 12.31 9.47
C LEU A 61 2.40 11.44 8.76
N PHE A 62 1.26 12.03 8.37
CA PHE A 62 0.21 11.35 7.63
C PHE A 62 0.72 10.81 6.29
N TRP A 63 1.49 11.61 5.53
CA TRP A 63 2.10 11.17 4.27
C TRP A 63 3.18 10.11 4.49
N ALA A 64 4.03 10.29 5.50
CA ALA A 64 5.09 9.34 5.84
C ALA A 64 4.53 7.97 6.24
N LEU A 65 3.41 7.91 6.97
CA LEU A 65 2.77 6.65 7.36
C LEU A 65 2.08 5.92 6.19
N LYS A 66 1.83 6.60 5.07
CA LYS A 66 1.21 6.01 3.87
C LYS A 66 2.18 5.19 3.00
N GLY A 67 3.48 5.25 3.26
CA GLY A 67 4.48 4.52 2.46
C GLY A 67 5.87 4.37 3.10
N GLY A 68 6.12 4.99 4.24
CA GLY A 68 7.41 4.99 4.95
C GLY A 68 7.54 3.94 6.05
N GLY A 69 6.59 3.02 6.17
CA GLY A 69 6.60 1.94 7.16
C GLY A 69 6.52 2.43 8.61
N ASN A 70 7.04 1.63 9.54
CA ASN A 70 6.84 1.82 10.99
C ASN A 70 7.90 2.73 11.64
N ASN A 71 8.61 3.55 10.87
CA ASN A 71 9.76 4.31 11.36
C ASN A 71 9.39 5.53 12.20
N PHE A 72 8.11 5.94 12.22
CA PHE A 72 7.67 7.20 12.80
C PHE A 72 6.86 7.05 14.09
N GLY A 73 6.62 5.81 14.54
CA GLY A 73 5.86 5.51 15.75
C GLY A 73 4.98 4.28 15.59
N ILE A 74 4.30 3.91 16.67
CA ILE A 74 3.35 2.78 16.69
C ILE A 74 1.96 3.31 16.37
N VAL A 75 1.37 2.82 15.28
CA VAL A 75 -0.01 3.18 14.90
C VAL A 75 -0.99 2.33 15.72
N THR A 76 -1.81 2.98 16.54
CA THR A 76 -2.78 2.32 17.41
C THR A 76 -4.19 2.31 16.82
N ASN A 77 -4.52 3.29 16.00
CA ASN A 77 -5.84 3.41 15.38
C ASN A 77 -5.71 3.91 13.93
N ILE A 78 -6.43 3.25 13.02
CA ILE A 78 -6.51 3.66 11.62
C ILE A 78 -7.97 3.89 11.26
N ARG A 79 -8.30 5.12 10.85
CA ARG A 79 -9.62 5.48 10.34
C ARG A 79 -9.60 5.39 8.82
N MET A 80 -10.33 4.44 8.25
CA MET A 80 -10.44 4.24 6.81
C MET A 80 -11.87 4.45 6.32
N GLN A 81 -12.02 4.82 5.05
CA GLN A 81 -13.32 4.89 4.41
C GLN A 81 -13.77 3.49 3.99
N ALA A 82 -14.95 3.08 4.47
CA ALA A 82 -15.55 1.82 4.06
C ALA A 82 -16.18 1.96 2.67
N VAL A 83 -15.80 1.08 1.75
CA VAL A 83 -16.41 0.99 0.41
C VAL A 83 -17.56 -0.01 0.41
N LYS A 84 -18.62 0.29 -0.35
CA LYS A 84 -19.78 -0.60 -0.44
C LYS A 84 -19.43 -1.79 -1.35
N SER A 85 -19.36 -2.98 -0.77
CA SER A 85 -19.15 -4.23 -1.51
C SER A 85 -20.36 -4.54 -2.39
N ARG A 86 -20.11 -4.83 -3.67
CA ARG A 86 -21.08 -5.34 -4.64
C ARG A 86 -20.87 -6.85 -4.81
N PRO A 87 -21.88 -7.63 -5.25
CA PRO A 87 -21.67 -9.03 -5.58
C PRO A 87 -20.61 -9.12 -6.69
N ILE A 88 -19.47 -9.71 -6.33
CA ILE A 88 -18.37 -9.98 -7.25
C ILE A 88 -18.50 -11.39 -7.79
N TRP A 89 -18.29 -11.56 -9.10
CA TRP A 89 -18.14 -12.88 -9.69
C TRP A 89 -16.69 -13.33 -9.48
N GLY A 90 -16.50 -14.44 -8.78
CA GLY A 90 -15.19 -15.04 -8.55
C GLY A 90 -15.16 -16.48 -9.05
N GLY A 91 -14.07 -16.85 -9.73
CA GLY A 91 -13.81 -18.20 -10.20
C GLY A 91 -12.36 -18.59 -9.96
N LEU A 92 -12.13 -19.86 -9.67
CA LEU A 92 -10.78 -20.44 -9.62
C LEU A 92 -10.59 -21.30 -10.87
N THR A 93 -9.56 -21.00 -11.64
CA THR A 93 -9.15 -21.84 -12.77
C THR A 93 -7.86 -22.54 -12.41
N MET A 94 -7.87 -23.87 -12.41
CA MET A 94 -6.67 -24.68 -12.22
C MET A 94 -6.15 -25.10 -13.59
N MET A 95 -4.87 -24.84 -13.87
CA MET A 95 -4.23 -25.15 -15.14
C MET A 95 -3.10 -26.15 -14.94
N SER A 96 -2.85 -26.98 -15.95
CA SER A 96 -1.71 -27.90 -15.95
C SER A 96 -0.40 -27.10 -16.06
N PRO A 97 0.71 -27.57 -15.45
CA PRO A 97 2.02 -26.92 -15.60
C PRO A 97 2.46 -26.74 -17.06
N GLN A 98 2.01 -27.61 -17.96
CA GLN A 98 2.33 -27.59 -19.39
C GLN A 98 1.71 -26.39 -20.13
N THR A 99 0.59 -25.87 -19.61
CA THR A 99 -0.17 -24.76 -20.21
C THR A 99 0.19 -23.38 -19.64
N ILE A 100 1.10 -23.33 -18.65
CA ILE A 100 1.51 -22.08 -18.00
C ILE A 100 2.09 -21.05 -18.99
N PRO A 101 2.94 -21.43 -19.96
CA PRO A 101 3.50 -20.45 -20.89
C PRO A 101 2.43 -19.77 -21.75
N GLN A 102 1.49 -20.53 -22.31
CA GLN A 102 0.40 -19.97 -23.12
C GLN A 102 -0.57 -19.14 -22.27
N ALA A 103 -0.85 -19.58 -21.04
CA ALA A 103 -1.70 -18.84 -20.12
C ALA A 103 -1.05 -17.50 -19.70
N ALA A 104 0.27 -17.46 -19.55
CA ALA A 104 0.99 -16.23 -19.22
C ALA A 104 0.94 -15.22 -20.37
N GLU A 105 1.15 -15.66 -21.62
CA GLU A 105 1.00 -14.80 -22.80
C GLU A 105 -0.42 -14.25 -22.92
N ALA A 106 -1.43 -15.12 -22.83
CA ALA A 106 -2.83 -14.69 -22.89
C ALA A 106 -3.22 -13.70 -21.76
N LEU A 107 -2.64 -13.84 -20.57
CA LEU A 107 -2.85 -12.91 -19.46
C LEU A 107 -2.22 -11.54 -19.73
N VAL A 108 -1.03 -11.51 -20.34
CA VAL A 108 -0.36 -10.27 -20.72
C VAL A 108 -1.15 -9.53 -21.80
N ASP A 109 -1.56 -10.24 -22.85
CA ASP A 109 -2.37 -9.67 -23.94
C ASP A 109 -3.69 -9.10 -23.42
N PHE A 110 -4.40 -9.85 -22.58
CA PHE A 110 -5.64 -9.38 -21.95
C PHE A 110 -5.45 -8.10 -21.14
N THR A 111 -4.32 -7.97 -20.42
CA THR A 111 -4.03 -6.82 -19.56
C THR A 111 -3.62 -5.58 -20.36
N ILE A 112 -3.01 -5.74 -21.54
CA ILE A 112 -2.58 -4.62 -22.39
C ILE A 112 -3.75 -4.09 -23.23
N GLU A 113 -4.70 -4.94 -23.62
CA GLU A 113 -5.84 -4.56 -24.48
C GLU A 113 -7.05 -3.97 -23.73
N SER A 114 -7.06 -3.97 -22.40
CA SER A 114 -8.17 -3.45 -21.56
C SER A 114 -7.88 -2.10 -20.90
#